data_AF-A0A561WLA9-F1
#
_entry.id   AF-A0A561WLA9-F1
#
_cell.length_a   1.000
_cell.length_b   1.000
_cell.length_c   1.000
_cell.angle_alpha   90.00
_cell.angle_beta   90.00
_cell.angle_gamma   90.00
#
_symmetry.space_group_name_H-M   'P 1'
#
loop_
_entity.id
_entity.type
_entity.pdbx_description
1 polymer ?
#
loop_
_entity_poly.entity_id
_entity_poly.type
_entity_poly.pdbx_seq_one_letter_code
_entity_poly.pdbx_strand_id
1 'polypeptide(L)'
;MRRATQLIAALLGGLTAGCGPEPPAAPPTPSPPAASPAPVTAAGEARAAAPDSVSRPPAGDARPLGSGQDIRTADLAARVRVTEEPAGPDQAGDPPYVVRVTVRVLRGTWEFGPALVRLRYAGGSESGPIDGASRPPGAMTLHTGASFTWRVPFEHSAGVGIGAGAQILVIDARGVVLAAWTT
;
A
#
# COMPACT_ATOMS: atom_id res chain seq x y z
N MET A 1 -11.84 33.09 -39.94
CA MET A 1 -13.04 32.62 -39.22
C MET A 1 -13.36 33.63 -38.13
N ARG A 2 -14.54 34.28 -38.20
CA ARG A 2 -14.94 35.37 -37.31
C ARG A 2 -15.47 34.77 -36.00
N ARG A 3 -14.88 35.11 -34.85
CA ARG A 3 -15.45 34.80 -33.52
C ARG A 3 -16.11 36.06 -32.99
N ALA A 4 -17.42 36.01 -32.88
CA ALA A 4 -18.26 37.07 -32.34
C ALA A 4 -18.51 36.81 -30.84
N THR A 5 -18.28 37.86 -30.06
CA THR A 5 -18.52 38.05 -28.63
C THR A 5 -20.00 38.31 -28.34
N GLN A 6 -20.55 37.72 -27.26
CA GLN A 6 -21.49 38.27 -26.25
C GLN A 6 -21.52 37.22 -25.10
N LEU A 7 -21.14 37.42 -23.83
CA LEU A 7 -21.51 38.38 -22.77
C LEU A 7 -23.01 38.46 -22.51
N ILE A 8 -23.46 37.97 -21.35
CA ILE A 8 -24.44 38.61 -20.44
C ILE A 8 -24.45 37.86 -19.09
N ALA A 9 -24.41 38.68 -18.03
CA ALA A 9 -24.50 38.34 -16.62
C ALA A 9 -25.95 38.47 -16.10
N ALA A 10 -26.30 37.71 -15.06
CA ALA A 10 -27.31 38.06 -14.02
C ALA A 10 -27.35 36.89 -13.01
N LEU A 11 -26.93 37.06 -11.74
CA LEU A 11 -27.58 37.74 -10.60
C LEU A 11 -28.60 36.88 -9.83
N LEU A 12 -28.34 36.80 -8.52
CA LEU A 12 -29.28 36.79 -7.38
C LEU A 12 -30.10 35.52 -7.01
N GLY A 13 -29.92 35.14 -5.74
CA GLY A 13 -30.87 34.35 -4.94
C GLY A 13 -30.13 33.30 -4.09
N GLY A 14 -30.14 33.28 -2.76
CA GLY A 14 -30.84 34.07 -1.75
C GLY A 14 -30.28 33.70 -0.38
N LEU A 15 -30.38 34.65 0.56
CA LEU A 15 -30.14 34.47 1.99
C LEU A 15 -31.34 33.76 2.62
N THR A 16 -31.13 32.65 3.31
CA THR A 16 -31.96 32.30 4.48
C THR A 16 -31.08 31.71 5.57
N ALA A 17 -31.05 32.42 6.69
CA ALA A 17 -30.48 32.01 7.95
C ALA A 17 -31.27 30.82 8.52
N GLY A 18 -30.56 29.88 9.16
CA GLY A 18 -31.14 28.78 9.91
C GLY A 18 -30.26 28.43 11.10
N CYS A 19 -30.35 29.23 12.18
CA CYS A 19 -29.85 28.87 13.50
C CYS A 19 -30.71 27.73 14.07
N GLY A 20 -30.09 26.58 14.36
CA GLY A 20 -30.67 25.52 15.19
C GLY A 20 -29.89 25.42 16.51
N PRO A 21 -30.56 25.26 17.66
CA PRO A 21 -29.94 25.43 18.97
C PRO A 21 -29.01 24.27 19.36
N GLU A 22 -27.91 24.67 19.98
CA GLU A 22 -26.89 23.86 20.67
C GLU A 22 -27.51 23.09 21.85
N PRO A 23 -27.23 21.78 22.01
CA PRO A 23 -27.67 21.02 23.19
C PRO A 23 -26.90 21.45 24.45
N PRO A 24 -27.56 21.48 25.62
CA PRO A 24 -27.02 22.08 26.84
C PRO A 24 -25.83 21.30 27.41
N ALA A 25 -24.87 22.08 27.92
CA ALA A 25 -23.68 21.61 28.62
C ALA A 25 -24.04 20.76 29.86
N ALA A 26 -23.37 19.62 29.99
CA ALA A 26 -23.45 18.78 31.19
C ALA A 26 -22.83 19.51 32.41
N PRO A 27 -23.34 19.28 33.63
CA PRO A 27 -22.86 19.91 34.85
C PRO A 27 -21.43 19.43 35.21
N PRO A 28 -20.61 20.26 35.89
CA PRO A 28 -19.26 19.88 36.29
C PRO A 28 -19.20 19.14 37.65
N THR A 29 -17.96 18.77 38.01
CA THR A 29 -17.38 18.45 39.34
C THR A 29 -17.51 17.01 39.88
N PRO A 30 -16.50 16.45 40.62
CA PRO A 30 -15.37 17.11 41.29
C PRO A 30 -13.95 16.52 41.05
N SER A 31 -12.92 17.27 41.45
CA SER A 31 -11.52 16.86 41.72
C SER A 31 -11.09 17.50 43.06
N PRO A 32 -9.97 17.15 43.75
CA PRO A 32 -9.10 15.94 43.78
C PRO A 32 -8.95 15.40 45.24
N PRO A 33 -7.94 14.54 45.55
CA PRO A 33 -6.96 15.05 46.50
C PRO A 33 -5.48 14.80 46.14
N ALA A 34 -4.71 15.87 46.40
CA ALA A 34 -3.34 15.99 46.93
C ALA A 34 -2.16 15.13 46.42
N ALA A 35 -1.11 15.86 46.01
CA ALA A 35 0.31 15.49 45.95
C ALA A 35 0.81 14.87 47.28
N SER A 36 1.85 14.02 47.39
CA SER A 36 3.29 14.14 47.03
C SER A 36 4.01 12.93 47.70
N PRO A 37 5.35 12.71 47.64
CA PRO A 37 6.36 12.96 46.62
C PRO A 37 7.15 11.67 46.24
N ALA A 38 7.99 11.75 45.21
CA ALA A 38 9.01 10.74 44.89
C ALA A 38 10.19 10.76 45.89
N PRO A 39 11.01 9.69 45.93
CA PRO A 39 12.45 9.86 46.01
C PRO A 39 13.16 9.33 44.75
N VAL A 40 14.09 10.16 44.32
CA VAL A 40 15.07 9.98 43.24
C VAL A 40 16.11 8.95 43.63
N THR A 41 16.44 8.01 42.73
CA THR A 41 17.79 7.42 42.58
C THR A 41 17.88 6.88 41.15
N ALA A 42 18.31 7.70 40.18
CA ALA A 42 19.70 7.89 39.74
C ALA A 42 20.27 6.71 38.93
N ALA A 43 20.53 7.02 37.66
CA ALA A 43 21.55 6.45 36.76
C ALA A 43 21.37 5.00 36.30
N GLY A 44 20.73 4.86 35.15
CA GLY A 44 20.79 3.68 34.28
C GLY A 44 20.69 4.11 32.82
N GLU A 45 21.74 4.74 32.33
CA GLU A 45 22.18 4.83 30.93
C GLU A 45 21.09 4.63 29.85
N ALA A 46 20.40 5.72 29.52
CA ALA A 46 19.55 5.78 28.34
C ALA A 46 20.41 5.74 27.07
N ARG A 47 20.66 4.55 26.54
CA ARG A 47 20.92 4.39 25.11
C ARG A 47 19.60 4.55 24.37
N ALA A 48 19.35 5.77 23.90
CA ALA A 48 18.47 6.00 22.77
C ALA A 48 19.07 5.29 21.54
N ALA A 49 18.39 4.26 21.06
CA ALA A 49 18.60 3.71 19.72
C ALA A 49 17.31 3.06 19.20
N ALA A 50 16.60 3.85 18.39
CA ALA A 50 15.67 3.50 17.29
C ALA A 50 14.53 2.49 17.52
N PRO A 51 13.25 2.89 17.31
CA PRO A 51 12.19 1.96 16.97
C PRO A 51 12.30 1.62 15.48
N ASP A 52 13.20 0.72 15.11
CA ASP A 52 13.22 0.11 13.77
C ASP A 52 13.11 -1.40 13.92
N SER A 53 11.87 -1.86 13.96
CA SER A 53 11.55 -3.27 13.71
C SER A 53 10.39 -3.28 12.73
N VAL A 54 10.67 -2.86 11.51
CA VAL A 54 9.94 -3.35 10.34
C VAL A 54 10.07 -4.87 10.41
N SER A 55 8.95 -5.56 10.68
CA SER A 55 8.88 -7.02 10.71
C SER A 55 9.40 -7.59 9.39
N ARG A 56 10.69 -7.96 9.38
CA ARG A 56 11.31 -8.72 8.31
C ARG A 56 10.67 -10.11 8.31
N PRO A 57 9.91 -10.52 7.28
CA PRO A 57 9.57 -11.93 7.15
C PRO A 57 10.88 -12.72 6.99
N PRO A 58 11.04 -13.87 7.66
CA PRO A 58 12.25 -14.67 7.50
C PRO A 58 12.41 -15.01 6.02
N ALA A 59 13.63 -14.89 5.50
CA ALA A 59 13.95 -15.17 4.09
C ALA A 59 13.54 -16.58 3.62
N GLY A 60 13.16 -17.48 4.54
CA GLY A 60 12.68 -18.84 4.26
C GLY A 60 11.22 -18.95 3.78
N ASP A 61 10.41 -17.88 3.84
CA ASP A 61 9.00 -17.94 3.41
C ASP A 61 8.77 -17.46 1.97
N ALA A 62 9.82 -16.95 1.31
CA ALA A 62 9.73 -16.52 -0.08
C ALA A 62 9.68 -17.73 -1.02
N ARG A 63 8.69 -17.75 -1.91
CA ARG A 63 8.49 -18.84 -2.89
C ARG A 63 9.14 -18.47 -4.23
N PRO A 64 9.49 -19.41 -5.12
CA PRO A 64 9.98 -19.03 -6.45
C PRO A 64 8.90 -18.30 -7.26
N LEU A 65 9.28 -17.34 -8.12
CA LEU A 65 8.36 -16.78 -9.12
C LEU A 65 7.62 -17.89 -9.89
N GLY A 66 6.38 -17.62 -10.24
CA GLY A 66 5.46 -18.55 -10.89
C GLY A 66 4.77 -19.53 -9.95
N SER A 67 5.11 -19.57 -8.66
CA SER A 67 4.36 -20.33 -7.66
C SER A 67 3.16 -19.55 -7.11
N GLY A 68 2.12 -20.28 -6.71
CA GLY A 68 0.97 -19.72 -6.00
C GLY A 68 1.18 -19.78 -4.49
N GLN A 69 0.89 -18.69 -3.78
CA GLN A 69 0.94 -18.59 -2.32
C GLN A 69 -0.45 -18.22 -1.77
N ASP A 70 -0.88 -18.92 -0.73
CA ASP A 70 -2.13 -18.61 -0.04
C ASP A 70 -1.88 -17.59 1.08
N ILE A 71 -2.63 -16.49 1.05
CA ILE A 71 -2.69 -15.47 2.09
C ILE A 71 -3.96 -15.70 2.90
N ARG A 72 -3.85 -15.76 4.23
CA ARG A 72 -4.98 -15.94 5.13
C ARG A 72 -4.92 -14.94 6.28
N THR A 73 -6.01 -14.22 6.48
CA THR A 73 -6.26 -13.40 7.67
C THR A 73 -7.60 -13.82 8.28
N ALA A 74 -8.02 -13.16 9.37
CA ALA A 74 -9.32 -13.43 10.00
C ALA A 74 -10.49 -13.33 8.99
N ASP A 75 -10.43 -12.34 8.08
CA ASP A 75 -11.55 -12.01 7.19
C ASP A 75 -11.29 -12.33 5.71
N LEU A 76 -10.04 -12.65 5.36
CA LEU A 76 -9.62 -12.91 3.98
C LEU A 76 -8.97 -14.28 3.84
N ALA A 77 -9.26 -14.96 2.74
CA ALA A 77 -8.38 -15.97 2.18
C ALA A 77 -8.23 -15.72 0.69
N ALA A 78 -7.00 -15.65 0.19
CA ALA A 78 -6.71 -15.44 -1.22
C ALA A 78 -5.52 -16.30 -1.65
N ARG A 79 -5.48 -16.68 -2.92
CA ARG A 79 -4.30 -17.23 -3.57
C ARG A 79 -3.72 -16.19 -4.49
N VAL A 80 -2.43 -15.92 -4.36
CA VAL A 80 -1.70 -14.97 -5.22
C VAL A 80 -0.62 -15.72 -5.97
N ARG A 81 -0.44 -15.39 -7.24
CA ARG A 81 0.65 -15.89 -8.09
C ARG A 81 1.33 -14.70 -8.73
N VAL A 82 2.66 -14.66 -8.67
CA VAL A 82 3.46 -13.65 -9.34
C VAL A 82 4.32 -14.32 -10.39
N THR A 83 4.29 -13.84 -11.64
CA THR A 83 5.17 -14.30 -12.72
C THR A 83 5.88 -13.12 -13.34
N GLU A 84 7.11 -13.29 -13.76
CA GLU A 84 7.80 -12.30 -14.58
C GLU A 84 7.16 -12.20 -15.97
N GLU A 85 7.08 -10.98 -16.50
CA GLU A 85 6.81 -10.73 -17.91
C GLU A 85 8.14 -10.38 -18.59
N PRO A 86 8.69 -11.24 -19.46
CA PRO A 86 9.95 -10.97 -20.12
C PRO A 86 9.82 -9.75 -21.03
N ALA A 87 10.88 -8.95 -21.09
CA ALA A 87 10.98 -7.89 -22.08
C ALA A 87 10.87 -8.48 -23.49
N GLY A 88 10.06 -7.86 -24.34
CA GLY A 88 9.93 -8.29 -25.73
C GLY A 88 11.21 -7.98 -26.52
N PRO A 89 11.54 -8.77 -27.55
CA PRO A 89 12.76 -8.57 -28.35
C PRO A 89 12.80 -7.21 -29.08
N ASP A 90 11.65 -6.57 -29.27
CA ASP A 90 11.51 -5.29 -29.98
C ASP A 90 11.47 -4.06 -29.05
N GLN A 91 11.67 -4.22 -27.74
CA GLN A 91 11.76 -3.09 -26.82
C GLN A 91 13.14 -2.44 -26.92
N ALA A 92 13.23 -1.35 -27.70
CA ALA A 92 14.42 -0.51 -27.75
C ALA A 92 14.61 0.26 -26.42
N GLY A 93 15.83 0.27 -25.90
CA GLY A 93 16.20 0.94 -24.64
C GLY A 93 16.33 -0.02 -23.47
N ASP A 94 16.21 0.51 -22.26
CA ASP A 94 16.19 -0.26 -21.00
C ASP A 94 14.74 -0.46 -20.54
N PRO A 95 14.07 -1.56 -20.92
CA PRO A 95 12.68 -1.76 -20.56
C PRO A 95 12.54 -2.00 -19.05
N PRO A 96 11.42 -1.54 -18.45
CA PRO A 96 11.17 -1.75 -17.03
C PRO A 96 11.00 -3.24 -16.74
N TYR A 97 11.32 -3.62 -15.51
CA TYR A 97 11.06 -4.93 -14.97
C TYR A 97 9.57 -5.05 -14.69
N VAL A 98 8.92 -6.09 -15.22
CA VAL A 98 7.47 -6.23 -15.14
C VAL A 98 7.11 -7.58 -14.57
N VAL A 99 6.16 -7.56 -13.63
CA VAL A 99 5.52 -8.78 -13.12
C VAL A 99 4.04 -8.78 -13.42
N ARG A 100 3.49 -9.98 -13.57
CA ARG A 100 2.06 -10.24 -13.58
C ARG A 100 1.65 -10.82 -12.23
N VAL A 101 0.75 -10.14 -11.56
CA VAL A 101 0.21 -10.55 -10.27
C VAL A 101 -1.22 -11.01 -10.47
N THR A 102 -1.46 -12.30 -10.34
CA THR A 102 -2.79 -12.90 -10.40
C THR A 102 -3.29 -13.17 -8.99
N VAL A 103 -4.43 -12.59 -8.64
CA VAL A 103 -5.09 -12.77 -7.34
C VAL A 103 -6.39 -13.53 -7.56
N ARG A 104 -6.62 -14.57 -6.75
CA ARG A 104 -7.90 -15.28 -6.64
C ARG A 104 -8.39 -15.22 -5.20
N VAL A 105 -9.54 -14.60 -4.96
CA VAL A 105 -10.13 -14.53 -3.62
C VAL A 105 -10.90 -15.81 -3.34
N LEU A 106 -10.51 -16.52 -2.28
CA LEU A 106 -11.09 -17.80 -1.86
C LEU A 106 -12.18 -17.60 -0.80
N ARG A 107 -12.06 -16.56 0.04
CA ARG A 107 -13.03 -16.16 1.07
C ARG A 107 -12.89 -14.67 1.37
N GLY A 108 -14.00 -13.99 1.61
CA GLY A 108 -14.06 -12.58 1.98
C GLY A 108 -14.03 -11.64 0.79
N THR A 109 -13.62 -10.40 1.06
CA THR A 109 -13.44 -9.35 0.06
C THR A 109 -12.03 -8.77 0.23
N TRP A 110 -11.36 -8.46 -0.87
CA TRP A 110 -10.04 -7.84 -0.85
C TRP A 110 -9.99 -6.64 -1.79
N GLU A 111 -9.67 -5.47 -1.24
CA GLU A 111 -9.22 -4.33 -2.04
C GLU A 111 -7.75 -4.52 -2.39
N PHE A 112 -7.47 -4.92 -3.64
CA PHE A 112 -6.13 -5.20 -4.11
C PHE A 112 -5.78 -4.31 -5.30
N GLY A 113 -4.55 -3.82 -5.33
CA GLY A 113 -4.01 -3.06 -6.45
C GLY A 113 -2.49 -3.04 -6.49
N PRO A 114 -1.90 -2.44 -7.54
CA PRO A 114 -0.45 -2.39 -7.72
C PRO A 114 0.29 -1.76 -6.55
N ALA A 115 -0.32 -0.78 -5.87
CA ALA A 115 0.25 -0.10 -4.70
C ALA A 115 0.55 -1.05 -3.52
N LEU A 116 0.02 -2.27 -3.51
CA LEU A 116 0.31 -3.31 -2.51
C LEU A 116 1.46 -4.25 -2.92
N VAL A 117 2.13 -3.98 -4.05
CA VAL A 117 3.26 -4.77 -4.53
C VAL A 117 4.55 -3.98 -4.34
N ARG A 118 5.61 -4.62 -3.85
CA ARG A 118 6.95 -4.03 -3.72
C ARG A 118 7.99 -4.92 -4.37
N LEU A 119 9.02 -4.31 -4.93
CA LEU A 119 10.24 -5.01 -5.30
C LEU A 119 11.28 -4.72 -4.21
N ARG A 120 11.81 -5.77 -3.59
CA ARG A 120 12.90 -5.70 -2.61
C ARG A 120 14.18 -6.24 -3.23
N TYR A 121 15.21 -5.42 -3.28
CA TYR A 121 16.54 -5.82 -3.73
C TYR A 121 17.26 -6.64 -2.65
N ALA A 122 18.26 -7.43 -3.06
CA ALA A 122 19.07 -8.24 -2.13
C ALA A 122 19.74 -7.40 -1.02
N GLY A 123 20.06 -6.14 -1.29
CA GLY A 123 20.59 -5.18 -0.32
C GLY A 123 19.58 -4.66 0.71
N GLY A 124 18.30 -5.04 0.60
CA GLY A 124 17.23 -4.67 1.51
C GLY A 124 16.47 -3.40 1.14
N SER A 125 16.95 -2.62 0.16
CA SER A 125 16.20 -1.49 -0.40
C SER A 125 14.92 -1.99 -1.09
N GLU A 126 13.85 -1.22 -0.98
CA GLU A 126 12.57 -1.54 -1.61
C GLU A 126 12.16 -0.42 -2.59
N SER A 127 11.50 -0.80 -3.69
CA SER A 127 10.89 0.10 -4.65
C SER A 127 9.41 -0.23 -4.86
N GLY A 128 8.61 0.82 -5.09
CA GLY A 128 7.23 0.70 -5.53
C GLY A 128 7.12 0.52 -7.05
N PRO A 129 5.93 0.17 -7.55
CA PRO A 129 5.67 0.18 -8.98
C PRO A 129 5.81 1.58 -9.58
N ILE A 130 6.04 1.66 -10.88
CA ILE A 130 5.99 2.92 -11.63
C ILE A 130 4.56 3.47 -11.58
N ASP A 131 4.42 4.70 -11.10
CA ASP A 131 3.12 5.37 -10.93
C ASP A 131 2.36 5.45 -12.26
N GLY A 132 1.10 5.03 -12.25
CA GLY A 132 0.21 5.07 -13.42
C GLY A 132 0.55 4.10 -14.57
N ALA A 133 1.64 3.35 -14.49
CA ALA A 133 2.06 2.45 -15.56
C ALA A 133 1.50 1.01 -15.44
N SER A 134 0.91 0.70 -14.28
CA SER A 134 0.28 -0.59 -14.04
C SER A 134 -1.01 -0.75 -14.84
N ARG A 135 -1.36 -1.99 -15.19
CA ARG A 135 -2.61 -2.30 -15.89
C ARG A 135 -3.39 -3.41 -15.18
N PRO A 136 -4.60 -3.13 -14.67
CA PRO A 136 -5.22 -1.80 -14.54
C PRO A 136 -4.45 -0.89 -13.56
N PRO A 137 -4.67 0.44 -13.61
CA PRO A 137 -3.82 1.43 -12.93
C PRO A 137 -4.08 1.58 -11.42
N GLY A 138 -5.07 0.89 -10.85
CA GLY A 138 -5.49 1.11 -9.47
C GLY A 138 -5.97 -0.14 -8.76
N ALA A 139 -6.37 0.06 -7.51
CA ALA A 139 -6.99 -0.97 -6.70
C ALA A 139 -8.40 -1.30 -7.18
N MET A 140 -8.80 -2.55 -7.00
CA MET A 140 -10.15 -3.03 -7.26
C MET A 140 -10.61 -3.87 -6.08
N THR A 141 -11.90 -3.75 -5.77
CA THR A 141 -12.56 -4.62 -4.79
C THR A 141 -12.86 -5.97 -5.44
N LEU A 142 -12.16 -7.00 -4.99
CA LEU A 142 -12.35 -8.38 -5.39
C LEU A 142 -13.21 -9.11 -4.37
N HIS A 143 -14.31 -9.71 -4.81
CA HIS A 143 -15.16 -10.55 -3.97
C HIS A 143 -14.75 -12.03 -4.02
N THR A 144 -15.29 -12.83 -3.11
CA THR A 144 -15.09 -14.29 -3.10
C THR A 144 -15.39 -14.91 -4.47
N GLY A 145 -14.49 -15.75 -4.94
CA GLY A 145 -14.56 -16.39 -6.26
C GLY A 145 -13.96 -15.56 -7.40
N ALA A 146 -13.73 -14.26 -7.20
CA ALA A 146 -13.11 -13.41 -8.21
C ALA A 146 -11.65 -13.80 -8.46
N SER A 147 -11.23 -13.71 -9.72
CA SER A 147 -9.85 -13.87 -10.14
C SER A 147 -9.49 -12.74 -11.07
N PHE A 148 -8.40 -12.03 -10.79
CA PHE A 148 -8.00 -10.86 -11.56
C PHE A 148 -6.48 -10.76 -11.66
N THR A 149 -5.96 -10.16 -12.73
CA THR A 149 -4.52 -10.03 -12.98
C THR A 149 -4.13 -8.59 -13.23
N TRP A 150 -3.05 -8.15 -12.57
CA TRP A 150 -2.38 -6.88 -12.81
C TRP A 150 -1.04 -7.10 -13.50
N ARG A 151 -0.71 -6.20 -14.42
CA ARG A 151 0.65 -5.99 -14.93
C ARG A 151 1.28 -4.84 -14.13
N VAL A 152 2.38 -5.09 -13.44
CA VAL A 152 3.00 -4.18 -12.48
C VAL A 152 4.47 -3.94 -12.88
N PRO A 153 4.78 -2.79 -13.51
CA PRO A 153 6.14 -2.41 -13.86
C PRO A 153 6.87 -1.73 -12.69
N PHE A 154 8.19 -1.90 -12.61
CA PHE A 154 9.09 -1.28 -11.65
C PHE A 154 10.22 -0.51 -12.35
N GLU A 155 10.73 0.54 -11.69
CA GLU A 155 11.96 1.26 -12.09
C GLU A 155 13.19 0.37 -11.84
N HIS A 156 13.33 -0.68 -12.65
CA HIS A 156 14.50 -1.55 -12.73
C HIS A 156 14.61 -2.08 -14.15
N SER A 157 15.79 -2.11 -14.75
CA SER A 157 15.91 -2.59 -16.13
C SER A 157 15.84 -4.12 -16.18
N ALA A 158 14.98 -4.69 -17.02
CA ALA A 158 14.81 -6.13 -17.14
C ALA A 158 16.11 -6.88 -17.54
N GLY A 159 17.03 -6.20 -18.24
CA GLY A 159 18.30 -6.78 -18.74
C GLY A 159 19.49 -6.72 -17.77
N VAL A 160 19.38 -6.02 -16.65
CA VAL A 160 20.52 -5.81 -15.71
C VAL A 160 20.58 -6.91 -14.63
N GLY A 161 19.55 -7.76 -14.56
CA GLY A 161 19.35 -8.70 -13.46
C GLY A 161 18.99 -7.96 -12.18
N ILE A 162 18.03 -8.48 -11.43
CA ILE A 162 17.54 -7.83 -10.19
C ILE A 162 18.47 -8.11 -9.00
N GLY A 163 19.49 -8.94 -9.22
CA GLY A 163 20.38 -9.48 -8.21
C GLY A 163 19.81 -10.75 -7.58
N ALA A 164 20.66 -11.74 -7.34
CA ALA A 164 20.26 -12.97 -6.68
C ALA A 164 19.71 -12.67 -5.28
N GLY A 165 18.51 -13.19 -4.98
CA GLY A 165 17.85 -12.98 -3.70
C GLY A 165 16.97 -11.72 -3.63
N ALA A 166 16.77 -11.00 -4.74
CA ALA A 166 15.70 -10.02 -4.84
C ALA A 166 14.32 -10.71 -4.76
N GLN A 167 13.32 -9.94 -4.31
CA GLN A 167 12.01 -10.47 -4.00
C GLN A 167 10.89 -9.53 -4.43
N ILE A 168 9.79 -10.10 -4.91
CA ILE A 168 8.51 -9.41 -5.01
C ILE A 168 7.73 -9.66 -3.74
N LEU A 169 7.25 -8.60 -3.12
CA LEU A 169 6.45 -8.64 -1.91
C LEU A 169 5.02 -8.23 -2.24
N VAL A 170 4.06 -8.90 -1.61
CA VAL A 170 2.70 -8.39 -1.48
C VAL A 170 2.49 -7.98 -0.03
N ILE A 171 2.09 -6.74 0.17
CA ILE A 171 1.87 -6.13 1.48
C ILE A 171 0.39 -5.80 1.72
N ASP A 172 0.00 -5.58 2.97
CA ASP A 172 -1.28 -4.95 3.29
C ASP A 172 -1.20 -3.41 3.21
N ALA A 173 -2.32 -2.74 3.42
CA ALA A 173 -2.41 -1.28 3.40
C ALA A 173 -1.58 -0.58 4.50
N ARG A 174 -1.08 -1.32 5.49
CA ARG A 174 -0.22 -0.84 6.58
C ARG A 174 1.27 -1.11 6.30
N GLY A 175 1.60 -1.74 5.17
CA GLY A 175 2.96 -2.11 4.83
C GLY A 175 3.42 -3.46 5.37
N VAL A 176 2.53 -4.27 5.97
CA VAL A 176 2.89 -5.59 6.49
C VAL A 176 3.01 -6.58 5.34
N VAL A 177 4.14 -7.30 5.25
CA VAL A 177 4.33 -8.34 4.23
C VAL A 177 3.40 -9.52 4.46
N LEU A 178 2.60 -9.83 3.46
CA LEU A 178 1.65 -10.95 3.43
C LEU A 178 2.18 -12.16 2.67
N ALA A 179 3.00 -11.91 1.64
CA ALA A 179 3.57 -12.94 0.77
C ALA A 179 4.84 -12.41 0.09
N ALA A 180 5.71 -13.32 -0.33
CA ALA A 180 6.98 -12.98 -0.97
C ALA A 180 7.36 -14.02 -2.03
N TRP A 181 7.96 -13.55 -3.14
CA TRP A 181 8.50 -14.39 -4.19
C TRP A 181 9.94 -14.02 -4.50
N THR A 182 10.84 -14.99 -4.59
CA THR A 182 12.22 -14.79 -5.06
C THR A 182 12.23 -14.69 -6.57
N THR A 183 12.87 -13.63 -7.08
CA THR A 183 13.04 -13.34 -8.52
C THR A 183 14.24 -14.09 -9.10
#